data_AF-A0A392UPJ8-F1
#
_entry.id   AF-A0A392UPJ8-F1
#
_cell.length_a   1.000
_cell.length_b   1.000
_cell.length_c   1.000
_cell.angle_alpha   90.00
_cell.angle_beta   90.00
_cell.angle_gamma   90.00
#
_symmetry.space_group_name_H-M   'P 1'
#
loop_
_entity.id
_entity.type
_entity.pdbx_description
1 polymer ?
#
loop_
_entity_poly.entity_id
_entity_poly.type
_entity_poly.pdbx_seq_one_letter_code
_entity_poly.pdbx_strand_id
1 'polypeptide(L)' 'MIMDEGHRSGLGIHPGVTKMYQDLRKLFWWLGMKKQISEFVYACLVYQKSKIEHQKPSGLLQPMFIP' A
#
# COMPACT_ATOMS: atom_id res chain seq x y z
N MET A 1 14.79 8.46 -7.19
CA MET A 1 14.95 7.89 -8.54
C MET A 1 13.69 7.08 -8.87
N ILE A 2 12.78 7.64 -9.68
CA ILE A 2 11.47 7.13 -10.13
C ILE A 2 10.44 6.79 -9.02
N MET A 3 10.73 5.87 -8.08
CA MET A 3 9.78 5.47 -7.03
C MET A 3 9.54 6.59 -5.99
N ASP A 4 10.61 7.29 -5.60
CA ASP A 4 10.54 8.46 -4.70
C ASP A 4 9.82 9.65 -5.35
N GLU A 5 10.02 9.85 -6.67
CA GLU A 5 9.37 10.89 -7.47
C GLU A 5 7.85 10.66 -7.53
N GLY A 6 7.42 9.42 -7.78
CA GLY A 6 6.00 9.03 -7.80
C GLY A 6 5.32 9.09 -6.43
N HIS A 7 6.08 8.93 -5.34
CA HIS A 7 5.58 9.10 -3.98
C HIS A 7 5.41 10.58 -3.61
N ARG A 8 6.30 11.47 -4.08
CA ARG A 8 6.30 12.91 -3.76
C ARG A 8 5.34 13.75 -4.60
N SER A 9 5.02 13.33 -5.82
CA SER A 9 4.25 14.14 -6.80
C SER A 9 2.75 14.31 -6.51
N GLY A 10 2.25 13.98 -5.32
CA GLY A 10 0.85 14.28 -4.97
C GLY A 10 -0.18 13.32 -5.56
N LEU A 11 0.22 12.17 -6.12
CA LEU A 11 -0.66 10.98 -6.24
C LEU A 11 -0.95 10.32 -4.86
N GLY A 12 -0.62 11.04 -3.78
CA GLY A 12 -0.56 10.67 -2.37
C GLY A 12 -1.91 10.39 -1.70
N ILE A 13 -2.82 9.73 -2.40
CA ILE A 13 -3.83 8.89 -1.78
C ILE A 13 -3.47 7.45 -2.14
N HIS A 14 -2.44 6.92 -1.48
CA HIS A 14 -2.19 5.49 -1.37
C HIS A 14 -2.15 4.67 -2.68
N PRO A 15 -1.13 4.84 -3.55
CA PRO A 15 -0.83 3.80 -4.51
C PRO A 15 -0.27 2.59 -3.74
N GLY A 16 -1.13 1.59 -3.48
CA GLY A 16 -0.66 0.28 -3.06
C GLY A 16 0.31 -0.32 -4.09
N VAL A 17 1.04 -1.36 -3.68
CA VAL A 17 2.01 -2.09 -4.54
C VAL A 17 1.46 -2.33 -5.95
N THR A 18 0.19 -2.69 -6.06
CA THR A 18 -0.52 -2.93 -7.33
C THR A 18 -0.59 -1.69 -8.22
N LYS A 19 -0.99 -0.54 -7.69
CA LYS A 19 -1.12 0.70 -8.47
C LYS A 19 0.25 1.19 -8.93
N MET A 20 1.24 1.18 -8.03
CA MET A 20 2.59 1.61 -8.34
C MET A 20 3.23 0.70 -9.40
N TYR A 21 3.00 -0.61 -9.35
CA TYR A 21 3.42 -1.55 -10.40
C TYR A 21 2.72 -1.29 -11.73
N GLN A 22 1.40 -1.07 -11.73
CA GLN A 22 0.65 -0.81 -12.97
C GLN A 22 1.09 0.49 -13.65
N ASP A 23 1.34 1.54 -12.88
CA ASP A 23 1.74 2.84 -13.43
C ASP A 23 3.19 2.80 -13.96
N LEU A 24 4.11 2.16 -13.21
CA LEU A 24 5.50 2.03 -13.65
C LEU A 24 5.65 1.08 -14.85
N ARG A 25 4.87 0.00 -14.93
CA ARG A 25 4.96 -0.97 -16.04
C ARG A 25 4.58 -0.37 -17.40
N LYS A 26 3.83 0.73 -17.43
CA LYS A 26 3.47 1.44 -18.67
C LYS A 26 4.66 2.14 -19.31
N LEU A 27 5.66 2.51 -18.50
CA LEU A 27 6.78 3.35 -18.92
C LEU A 27 8.13 2.61 -18.84
N PHE A 28 8.22 1.62 -17.96
CA PHE A 28 9.48 0.96 -17.61
C PHE A 28 9.27 -0.55 -17.43
N TRP A 29 10.31 -1.33 -17.73
CA TRP A 29 10.35 -2.77 -17.47
C TRP A 29 11.75 -3.20 -17.05
N TRP A 30 11.84 -3.98 -15.97
CA TRP A 30 13.08 -4.61 -15.52
C TRP A 30 12.83 -5.88 -14.70
N LEU A 31 13.85 -6.74 -14.60
CA LEU A 31 13.77 -7.98 -13.85
C LEU A 31 13.62 -7.70 -12.35
N GLY A 32 12.64 -8.33 -11.69
CA GLY A 32 12.40 -8.15 -10.26
C GLY A 32 11.61 -6.89 -9.88
N MET A 33 11.09 -6.15 -10.86
CA MET A 33 10.31 -4.92 -10.66
C MET A 33 9.20 -5.03 -9.60
N LYS A 34 8.39 -6.10 -9.63
CA LYS A 34 7.34 -6.32 -8.61
C LYS A 34 7.90 -6.44 -7.20
N LYS A 35 9.03 -7.14 -7.03
CA LYS A 35 9.67 -7.37 -5.74
C LYS A 35 10.20 -6.05 -5.17
N GLN A 36 10.93 -5.28 -5.97
CA GLN A 36 11.48 -3.99 -5.53
C GLN A 36 10.40 -2.97 -5.18
N ILE A 37 9.29 -2.94 -5.92
CA ILE A 37 8.13 -2.10 -5.61
C ILE A 37 7.48 -2.54 -4.27
N SER A 38 7.36 -3.85 -4.04
CA SER A 38 6.84 -4.39 -2.78
C SER A 38 7.73 -4.01 -1.59
N GLU A 39 9.05 -4.14 -1.74
CA GLU A 39 10.03 -3.77 -0.72
C GLU A 39 10.00 -2.26 -0.43
N PHE A 40 9.91 -1.42 -1.47
CA PHE A 40 9.81 0.03 -1.33
C PHE A 40 8.53 0.46 -0.57
N VAL A 41 7.38 -0.08 -0.95
CA VAL A 41 6.10 0.24 -0.29
C VAL A 41 6.09 -0.28 1.15
N TYR A 42 6.70 -1.43 1.42
CA TYR A 42 6.82 -1.97 2.77
C TYR A 42 7.76 -1.15 3.65
N ALA A 43 8.88 -0.68 3.10
CA ALA A 43 9.83 0.20 3.80
C ALA A 43 9.28 1.62 4.02
N CYS A 44 8.27 2.04 3.25
CA CYS A 44 7.65 3.35 3.42
C CYS A 44 6.79 3.40 4.68
N LEU A 45 7.36 3.94 5.77
CA LEU A 45 6.69 4.13 7.07
C LEU A 45 5.36 4.91 6.95
N VAL A 46 5.25 5.81 5.97
CA VAL A 46 4.02 6.56 5.69
C VAL A 46 2.90 5.63 5.20
N TYR A 47 3.22 4.65 4.35
CA TYR A 47 2.25 3.66 3.87
C TYR A 47 1.86 2.65 4.97
N GLN A 48 2.78 2.30 5.86
CA GLN A 48 2.49 1.40 6.98
C GLN A 48 1.52 2.01 8.00
N LYS A 49 1.72 3.27 8.38
CA LYS A 49 0.91 3.94 9.43
C LYS A 49 -0.56 4.12 9.04
N SER A 50 -0.83 4.52 7.81
CA SER A 50 -2.19 4.68 7.28
C SER A 50 -2.92 3.36 7.04
N LYS A 51 -2.20 2.24 6.84
CA LYS A 51 -2.84 0.90 6.82
C LYS A 51 -3.32 0.46 8.19
N ILE A 52 -2.67 0.93 9.26
CA ILE A 52 -3.06 0.64 10.65
C ILE A 52 -4.32 1.43 11.03
N GLU A 53 -4.40 2.69 10.61
CA GLU A 53 -5.50 3.60 11.00
C GLU A 53 -6.88 3.17 10.46
N HIS A 54 -6.93 2.49 9.32
CA HIS A 54 -8.19 2.04 8.68
C HIS A 54 -8.59 0.59 9.00
N GLN A 55 -7.73 -0.18 9.67
CA GLN A 55 -8.13 -1.49 10.18
C GLN A 55 -9.04 -1.26 11.39
N LYS A 56 -10.35 -1.26 11.17
CA LYS A 56 -11.33 -1.23 12.25
C LYS A 56 -11.03 -2.44 13.14
N PRO A 57 -10.71 -2.26 14.44
CA PRO A 57 -10.51 -3.40 15.31
C PRO A 57 -11.78 -4.25 15.24
N SER A 58 -11.62 -5.57 15.04
CA SER A 58 -12.74 -6.49 15.11
C SER A 58 -13.37 -6.32 16.49
N GLY A 59 -14.50 -5.61 16.54
CA GLY A 59 -15.20 -5.35 17.80
C GLY A 59 -15.53 -6.66 18.49
N LEU A 60 -15.63 -6.64 19.82
CA LEU A 60 -16.10 -7.79 20.59
C LEU A 60 -17.41 -8.30 19.98
N LEU A 61 -17.40 -9.53 19.46
CA LEU A 61 -18.60 -10.23 19.02
C LEU A 61 -19.50 -10.34 20.26
N GLN A 62 -20.55 -9.51 20.35
CA GLN A 62 -21.54 -9.70 21.40
C GLN A 62 -22.30 -10.99 21.11
N PRO A 63 -22.33 -11.96 22.04
CA PRO A 63 -23.14 -13.16 21.86
C PRO A 63 -24.61 -12.77 21.81
N MET A 64 -25.33 -13.23 20.78
CA MET A 64 -26.77 -13.05 20.72
C MET A 64 -27.43 -13.84 21.85
N PHE A 65 -28.38 -13.20 22.54
CA PHE A 65 -29.16 -13.83 23.61
C PHE A 65 -29.94 -15.01 23.02
N ILE A 66 -29.66 -16.22 23.50
CA ILE A 66 -30.40 -17.44 23.16
C ILE A 66 -31.50 -17.60 24.23
N PRO A 67 -32.80 -17.71 23.85
CA PRO A 67 -33.92 -17.85 24.78
C PRO A 67 -33.84 -19.06 25.71
#